data_AF-A0A2A4QGU7-F1
#
_entry.id   AF-A0A2A4QGU7-F1
#
_cell.length_a   1.000
_cell.length_b   1.000
_cell.length_c   1.000
_cell.angle_alpha   90.00
_cell.angle_beta   90.00
_cell.angle_gamma   90.00
#
_symmetry.space_group_name_H-M   'P 1'
#
loop_
_entity.id
_entity.type
_entity.pdbx_description
1 polymer ?
#
loop_
_entity_poly.entity_id
_entity_poly.type
_entity_poly.pdbx_seq_one_letter_code
_entity_poly.pdbx_strand_id
1 'polypeptide(L)'
;MQKTLKITMLGTGTPVPNAYAFGTATLVEAGDNCVLLDCGRGTVIRMGQMGIPIGKIDAVILSHYHSDHYSGLFDLQMTGAIPQHWAGRTGPLDVYGPVGLEDITNGAWQAATPDRSIRVADTEIDPETMRLAPHVYQEGVVYDKGGL
;
A
#
# COMPACT_ATOMS: atom_id res chain seq x y z
N MET A 1 -3.68 19.70 -12.18
CA MET A 1 -4.13 19.43 -10.79
C MET A 1 -5.58 19.01 -10.83
N GLN A 2 -5.86 17.80 -10.37
CA GLN A 2 -7.21 17.24 -10.33
C GLN A 2 -7.96 17.89 -9.16
N LYS A 3 -8.92 18.79 -9.47
CA LYS A 3 -9.66 19.57 -8.46
C LYS A 3 -10.77 18.79 -7.74
N THR A 4 -10.96 17.52 -8.08
CA THR A 4 -12.10 16.71 -7.63
C THR A 4 -11.61 15.50 -6.86
N LEU A 5 -12.16 15.29 -5.66
CA LEU A 5 -12.03 14.06 -4.90
C LEU A 5 -12.58 12.89 -5.72
N LYS A 6 -11.76 11.88 -5.97
CA LYS A 6 -12.17 10.65 -6.63
C LYS A 6 -11.94 9.47 -5.70
N ILE A 7 -12.96 8.64 -5.56
CA ILE A 7 -12.93 7.42 -4.75
C ILE A 7 -13.12 6.24 -5.69
N THR A 8 -12.18 5.30 -5.65
CA THR A 8 -12.20 4.08 -6.47
C THR A 8 -12.19 2.87 -5.55
N MET A 9 -13.21 2.03 -5.66
CA MET A 9 -13.29 0.77 -4.90
C MET A 9 -12.46 -0.30 -5.63
N LEU A 10 -11.24 -0.54 -5.18
CA LEU A 10 -10.33 -1.53 -5.76
C LEU A 10 -10.71 -2.95 -5.34
N GLY A 11 -11.23 -3.10 -4.12
CA GLY A 11 -11.72 -4.37 -3.62
C GLY A 11 -12.89 -4.19 -2.68
N THR A 12 -13.89 -5.05 -2.84
CA THR A 12 -15.15 -5.06 -2.07
C THR A 12 -15.50 -6.48 -1.63
N GLY A 13 -14.51 -7.37 -1.62
CA GLY A 13 -14.64 -8.76 -1.19
C GLY A 13 -14.59 -8.90 0.33
N THR A 14 -14.73 -10.13 0.78
CA THR A 14 -14.67 -10.52 2.20
C THR A 14 -13.46 -11.44 2.40
N PRO A 15 -13.23 -12.02 3.61
CA PRO A 15 -12.18 -13.02 3.79
C PRO A 15 -12.34 -14.27 2.90
N VAL A 16 -13.53 -14.51 2.35
CA VAL A 16 -13.81 -15.63 1.44
C VAL A 16 -13.07 -15.41 0.11
N PRO A 17 -12.17 -16.32 -0.30
CA PRO A 17 -11.48 -16.22 -1.58
C PRO A 17 -12.47 -16.16 -2.74
N ASN A 18 -12.42 -15.08 -3.52
CA ASN A 18 -13.30 -14.87 -4.67
C ASN A 18 -12.51 -14.26 -5.83
N ALA A 19 -12.54 -14.90 -7.00
CA ALA A 19 -11.84 -14.44 -8.19
C ALA A 19 -12.37 -13.10 -8.75
N TYR A 20 -13.60 -12.72 -8.38
CA TYR A 20 -14.28 -11.52 -8.88
C TYR A 20 -14.37 -10.40 -7.86
N ALA A 21 -14.02 -10.66 -6.59
CA ALA A 21 -14.07 -9.69 -5.50
C ALA A 21 -12.80 -9.81 -4.64
N PHE A 22 -11.84 -8.95 -4.92
CA PHE A 22 -10.60 -8.83 -4.13
C PHE A 22 -10.85 -8.25 -2.74
N GLY A 23 -9.91 -8.46 -1.82
CA GLY A 23 -10.01 -7.99 -0.44
C GLY A 23 -10.17 -6.47 -0.35
N THR A 24 -10.70 -5.99 0.78
CA THR A 24 -11.05 -4.58 0.98
C THR A 24 -9.90 -3.64 0.65
N ALA A 25 -10.15 -2.71 -0.29
CA ALA A 25 -9.24 -1.64 -0.63
C ALA A 25 -9.98 -0.51 -1.34
N THR A 26 -9.87 0.70 -0.83
CA THR A 26 -10.46 1.91 -1.41
C THR A 26 -9.37 2.92 -1.69
N LEU A 27 -9.22 3.31 -2.94
CA LEU A 27 -8.30 4.36 -3.35
C LEU A 27 -8.99 5.73 -3.28
N VAL A 28 -8.31 6.67 -2.66
CA VAL A 28 -8.72 8.07 -2.53
C VAL A 28 -7.69 8.94 -3.26
N GLU A 29 -8.15 9.61 -4.32
CA GLU A 29 -7.35 10.56 -5.11
C GLU A 29 -7.89 11.98 -4.85
N ALA A 30 -7.06 12.86 -4.28
CA ALA A 30 -7.43 14.24 -3.93
C ALA A 30 -6.26 15.20 -4.20
N GLY A 31 -6.38 16.02 -5.25
CA GLY A 31 -5.29 16.89 -5.67
C GLY A 31 -4.12 16.06 -6.20
N ASP A 32 -2.98 16.17 -5.54
CA ASP A 32 -1.79 15.36 -5.84
C ASP A 32 -1.63 14.16 -4.87
N ASN A 33 -2.53 14.02 -3.88
CA ASN A 33 -2.52 12.91 -2.93
C ASN A 33 -3.23 11.67 -3.49
N CYS A 34 -2.68 10.50 -3.19
CA CYS A 34 -3.14 9.19 -3.60
C CYS A 34 -2.99 8.21 -2.41
N VAL A 35 -4.09 8.01 -1.68
CA VAL A 35 -4.11 7.26 -0.41
C VAL A 35 -4.98 6.02 -0.53
N LEU A 36 -4.52 4.89 0.01
CA LEU A 36 -5.33 3.68 0.14
C LEU A 36 -5.93 3.58 1.54
N LEU A 37 -7.24 3.31 1.62
CA LEU A 37 -7.89 2.81 2.82
C LEU A 37 -7.98 1.29 2.70
N ASP A 38 -7.29 0.59 3.58
CA ASP A 38 -6.98 -0.83 3.52
C ASP A 38 -6.21 -1.24 2.24
N CYS A 39 -5.54 -2.39 2.31
CA CYS A 39 -4.80 -3.00 1.21
C CYS A 39 -4.99 -4.52 1.25
N GLY A 40 -6.20 -4.96 0.93
CA GLY A 40 -6.56 -6.37 0.88
C GLY A 40 -5.90 -7.15 -0.25
N ARG A 41 -6.02 -8.48 -0.19
CA ARG A 41 -5.47 -9.39 -1.21
C ARG A 41 -5.93 -9.01 -2.62
N GLY A 42 -4.98 -8.90 -3.55
CA GLY A 42 -5.26 -8.61 -4.97
C GLY A 42 -5.37 -7.13 -5.30
N THR A 43 -5.16 -6.22 -4.32
CA THR A 43 -5.19 -4.77 -4.54
C THR A 43 -4.23 -4.34 -5.65
N VAL A 44 -2.97 -4.78 -5.60
CA VAL A 44 -1.94 -4.43 -6.60
C VAL A 44 -2.32 -4.94 -7.99
N ILE A 45 -2.87 -6.16 -8.09
CA ILE A 45 -3.39 -6.72 -9.35
C ILE A 45 -4.50 -5.83 -9.90
N ARG A 46 -5.46 -5.41 -9.07
CA ARG A 46 -6.55 -4.52 -9.51
C ARG A 46 -6.01 -3.17 -9.99
N MET A 47 -5.05 -2.60 -9.28
CA MET A 47 -4.41 -1.35 -9.70
C MET A 47 -3.78 -1.50 -11.08
N GLY A 48 -3.05 -2.59 -11.32
CA GLY A 48 -2.50 -2.92 -12.64
C GLY A 48 -3.58 -3.08 -13.72
N GLN A 49 -4.67 -3.78 -13.43
CA GLN A 49 -5.83 -3.93 -14.34
C GLN A 49 -6.46 -2.59 -14.72
N MET A 50 -6.44 -1.61 -13.81
CA MET A 50 -7.01 -0.28 -14.00
C MET A 50 -6.00 0.75 -14.53
N GLY A 51 -4.73 0.37 -14.70
CA GLY A 51 -3.65 1.28 -15.10
C GLY A 51 -3.32 2.34 -14.05
N ILE A 52 -3.55 2.05 -12.77
CA ILE A 52 -3.26 2.96 -11.66
C ILE A 52 -1.79 2.83 -11.28
N PRO A 53 -1.02 3.93 -11.23
CA PRO A 53 0.38 3.91 -10.80
C PRO A 53 0.56 3.46 -9.34
N ILE A 54 1.07 2.24 -9.16
CA ILE A 54 1.42 1.62 -7.87
C ILE A 54 2.48 2.45 -7.13
N GLY A 55 3.47 2.97 -7.85
CA GLY A 55 4.55 3.78 -7.28
C GLY A 55 4.11 5.18 -6.80
N LYS A 56 2.87 5.59 -7.10
CA LYS A 56 2.32 6.89 -6.68
C LYS A 56 1.46 6.83 -5.42
N ILE A 57 1.32 5.67 -4.78
CA ILE A 57 0.61 5.60 -3.50
C ILE A 57 1.46 6.29 -2.43
N ASP A 58 0.92 7.34 -1.84
CA ASP A 58 1.58 8.14 -0.81
C ASP A 58 1.50 7.44 0.55
N ALA A 59 0.32 6.90 0.88
CA ALA A 59 0.08 6.26 2.15
C ALA A 59 -0.97 5.13 2.05
N VAL A 60 -0.86 4.17 2.96
CA VAL A 60 -1.88 3.17 3.24
C VAL A 60 -2.39 3.37 4.67
N ILE A 61 -3.71 3.45 4.85
CA ILE A 61 -4.35 3.54 6.15
C ILE A 61 -5.10 2.22 6.39
N LEU A 62 -4.59 1.41 7.30
CA LEU A 62 -5.20 0.14 7.70
C LEU A 62 -6.22 0.38 8.81
N SER A 63 -7.47 -0.02 8.56
CA SER A 63 -8.55 0.10 9.53
C SER A 63 -8.37 -0.83 10.74
N HIS A 64 -7.96 -2.08 10.49
CA HIS A 64 -7.70 -3.12 11.48
C HIS A 64 -6.90 -4.28 10.85
N TYR A 65 -6.64 -5.34 11.64
CA TYR A 65 -5.70 -6.41 11.26
C TYR A 65 -6.34 -7.76 10.93
N HIS A 66 -7.56 -7.76 10.38
CA HIS A 66 -8.01 -8.93 9.64
C HIS A 66 -7.27 -9.01 8.29
N SER A 67 -6.81 -10.20 7.93
CA SER A 67 -5.88 -10.40 6.81
C SER A 67 -6.41 -9.91 5.46
N ASP A 68 -7.73 -9.88 5.26
CA ASP A 68 -8.39 -9.38 4.07
C ASP A 68 -8.33 -7.86 3.92
N HIS A 69 -7.87 -7.13 4.94
CA HIS A 69 -7.64 -5.69 4.92
C HIS A 69 -6.17 -5.28 4.76
N TYR A 70 -5.19 -6.17 4.97
CA TYR A 70 -3.78 -5.78 4.90
C TYR A 70 -2.85 -6.76 4.18
N SER A 71 -3.28 -7.98 3.85
CA SER A 71 -2.37 -8.96 3.23
C SER A 71 -1.81 -8.52 1.87
N GLY A 72 -2.52 -7.63 1.15
CA GLY A 72 -2.03 -7.03 -0.09
C GLY A 72 -0.95 -5.97 0.11
N LEU A 73 -0.78 -5.45 1.34
CA LEU A 73 0.26 -4.49 1.67
C LEU A 73 1.66 -5.03 1.39
N PHE A 74 1.88 -6.34 1.60
CA PHE A 74 3.17 -6.98 1.34
C PHE A 74 3.51 -7.02 -0.16
N ASP A 75 2.51 -7.25 -1.01
CA ASP A 75 2.68 -7.14 -2.46
C ASP A 75 2.95 -5.68 -2.86
N LEU A 76 2.19 -4.72 -2.30
CA LEU A 76 2.39 -3.29 -2.56
C LEU A 76 3.78 -2.79 -2.12
N GLN A 77 4.29 -3.31 -1.01
CA GLN A 77 5.64 -3.04 -0.52
C GLN A 77 6.68 -3.46 -1.55
N MET A 78 6.66 -4.73 -1.99
CA MET A 78 7.64 -5.27 -2.91
C MET A 78 7.46 -4.69 -4.31
N THR A 79 6.28 -4.89 -4.92
CA THR A 79 5.98 -4.48 -6.29
C THR A 79 6.08 -2.97 -6.48
N GLY A 80 5.70 -2.18 -5.48
CA GLY A 80 5.82 -0.72 -5.55
C GLY A 80 7.25 -0.22 -5.58
N ALA A 81 8.22 -0.95 -5.00
CA ALA A 81 9.63 -0.59 -4.97
C ALA A 81 10.36 -0.88 -6.30
N ILE A 82 9.92 -1.91 -7.03
CA ILE A 82 10.59 -2.37 -8.25
C ILE A 82 10.36 -1.35 -9.38
N PRO A 83 11.40 -0.94 -10.13
CA PRO A 83 11.26 -0.03 -11.26
C PRO A 83 10.63 -0.73 -12.48
N GLN A 84 9.31 -0.82 -12.49
CA GLN A 84 8.50 -1.32 -13.61
C GLN A 84 7.54 -0.25 -14.12
N HIS A 85 6.87 -0.53 -15.23
CA HIS A 85 5.77 0.31 -15.72
C HIS A 85 4.75 0.51 -14.60
N TRP A 86 4.47 1.77 -14.24
CA TRP A 86 3.57 2.19 -13.16
C TRP A 86 4.05 1.97 -11.71
N ALA A 87 5.27 1.49 -11.46
CA ALA A 87 5.88 1.34 -10.13
C ALA A 87 7.11 2.26 -9.96
N GLY A 88 8.12 1.85 -9.18
CA GLY A 88 9.35 2.61 -8.96
C GLY A 88 9.22 3.72 -7.91
N ARG A 89 8.58 3.42 -6.78
CA ARG A 89 8.50 4.32 -5.62
C ARG A 89 9.91 4.74 -5.19
N THR A 90 10.09 6.02 -4.90
CA THR A 90 11.41 6.64 -4.62
C THR A 90 11.77 6.73 -3.15
N GLY A 91 10.91 6.20 -2.26
CA GLY A 91 11.15 6.19 -0.82
C GLY A 91 10.26 5.16 -0.10
N PRO A 92 10.33 5.13 1.24
CA PRO A 92 9.45 4.31 2.05
C PRO A 92 7.97 4.60 1.78
N LEU A 93 7.11 3.60 1.97
CA LEU A 93 5.66 3.78 1.96
C LEU A 93 5.17 4.10 3.37
N ASP A 94 4.49 5.25 3.55
CA ASP A 94 3.82 5.56 4.81
C ASP A 94 2.66 4.58 5.05
N VAL A 95 2.64 3.94 6.22
CA VAL A 95 1.55 3.05 6.63
C VAL A 95 1.00 3.53 7.96
N TYR A 96 -0.29 3.78 8.01
CA TYR A 96 -1.03 4.16 9.21
C TYR A 96 -1.85 2.96 9.67
N GLY A 97 -1.93 2.75 10.98
CA GLY A 97 -2.69 1.65 11.56
C GLY A 97 -2.84 1.78 13.07
N PRO A 98 -3.76 1.02 13.70
CA PRO A 98 -3.91 1.01 15.15
C PRO A 98 -2.70 0.40 15.90
N VAL A 99 -2.83 0.20 17.21
CA VAL A 99 -1.80 -0.50 18.02
C VAL A 99 -1.59 -1.92 17.48
N GLY A 100 -0.34 -2.27 17.15
CA GLY A 100 0.05 -3.55 16.54
C GLY A 100 0.66 -3.40 15.14
N LEU A 101 0.67 -2.19 14.56
CA LEU A 101 1.21 -1.95 13.22
C LEU A 101 2.69 -2.34 13.08
N GLU A 102 3.49 -2.06 14.10
CA GLU A 102 4.93 -2.32 14.05
C GLU A 102 5.25 -3.80 13.83
N ASP A 103 4.45 -4.72 14.40
CA ASP A 103 4.62 -6.16 14.18
C ASP A 103 4.43 -6.52 12.70
N ILE A 104 3.46 -5.89 12.04
CA ILE A 104 3.19 -6.07 10.61
C ILE A 104 4.34 -5.51 9.79
N THR A 105 4.76 -4.25 10.03
CA THR A 105 5.80 -3.61 9.21
C THR A 105 7.17 -4.25 9.41
N ASN A 106 7.51 -4.64 10.64
CA ASN A 106 8.77 -5.34 10.95
C ASN A 106 8.77 -6.76 10.38
N GLY A 107 7.65 -7.49 10.51
CA GLY A 107 7.48 -8.80 9.90
C GLY A 107 7.61 -8.75 8.38
N ALA A 108 7.01 -7.74 7.74
CA ALA A 108 7.12 -7.53 6.30
C ALA A 108 8.56 -7.23 5.86
N TRP A 109 9.25 -6.37 6.61
CA TRP A 109 10.67 -6.07 6.37
C TRP A 109 11.55 -7.33 6.48
N GLN A 110 11.31 -8.14 7.50
CA GLN A 110 12.03 -9.40 7.70
C GLN A 110 11.75 -10.40 6.58
N ALA A 111 10.48 -10.63 6.26
CA ALA A 111 10.04 -11.58 5.24
C ALA A 111 10.56 -11.22 3.84
N ALA A 112 10.62 -9.94 3.50
CA ALA A 112 11.12 -9.46 2.21
C ALA A 112 12.66 -9.50 2.08
N THR A 113 13.39 -9.91 3.12
CA THR A 113 14.88 -9.86 3.11
C THR A 113 15.52 -10.61 1.95
N PRO A 114 15.11 -11.85 1.60
CA PRO A 114 15.73 -12.55 0.48
C PRO A 114 15.51 -11.85 -0.87
N ASP A 115 14.29 -11.41 -1.17
CA ASP A 115 13.97 -10.66 -2.41
C ASP A 115 14.71 -9.32 -2.45
N ARG A 116 14.61 -8.52 -1.39
CA ARG A 116 15.31 -7.24 -1.26
C ARG A 116 16.81 -7.37 -1.46
N SER A 117 17.44 -8.40 -0.91
CA SER A 117 18.89 -8.60 -1.03
C SER A 117 19.31 -8.89 -2.47
N ILE A 118 18.54 -9.70 -3.20
CA ILE A 118 18.79 -10.00 -4.63
C ILE A 118 18.68 -8.69 -5.43
N ARG A 119 17.59 -7.95 -5.26
CA ARG A 119 17.35 -6.72 -6.02
C ARG A 119 18.38 -5.63 -5.77
N VAL A 120 18.84 -5.49 -4.54
CA VAL A 120 19.90 -4.53 -4.20
C VAL A 120 21.23 -4.97 -4.82
N ALA A 121 21.56 -6.26 -4.76
CA ALA A 121 22.78 -6.79 -5.39
C ALA A 121 22.75 -6.59 -6.92
N ASP A 122 21.57 -6.73 -7.53
CA ASP A 122 21.33 -6.50 -8.95
C ASP A 122 21.14 -5.01 -9.30
N THR A 123 21.30 -4.10 -8.34
CA THR A 123 21.16 -2.64 -8.48
C THR A 123 19.79 -2.16 -8.98
N GLU A 124 18.74 -2.96 -8.75
CA GLU A 124 17.38 -2.65 -9.18
C GLU A 124 16.69 -1.62 -8.28
N ILE A 125 16.98 -1.64 -6.98
CA ILE A 125 16.31 -0.79 -5.98
C ILE A 125 17.31 -0.25 -4.95
N ASP A 126 16.97 0.90 -4.37
CA ASP A 126 17.44 1.27 -3.03
C ASP A 126 16.64 0.45 -1.99
N PRO A 127 17.27 -0.22 -1.01
CA PRO A 127 16.55 -1.03 -0.02
C PRO A 127 15.44 -0.27 0.72
N GLU A 128 15.59 1.05 0.92
CA GLU A 128 14.64 1.87 1.67
C GLU A 128 13.33 2.11 0.89
N THR A 129 13.31 1.95 -0.43
CA THR A 129 12.06 2.05 -1.21
C THR A 129 11.09 0.90 -0.93
N MET A 130 11.60 -0.22 -0.41
CA MET A 130 10.82 -1.37 0.04
C MET A 130 10.48 -1.31 1.54
N ARG A 131 10.80 -0.21 2.25
CA ARG A 131 10.44 -0.04 3.65
C ARG A 131 8.97 0.40 3.78
N LEU A 132 8.30 -0.14 4.80
CA LEU A 132 7.04 0.38 5.31
C LEU A 132 7.36 1.27 6.51
N ALA A 133 6.99 2.55 6.46
CA ALA A 133 7.19 3.51 7.55
C ALA A 133 5.92 3.55 8.42
N PRO A 134 5.96 3.00 9.64
CA PRO A 134 4.76 2.88 10.47
C PRO A 134 4.38 4.20 11.16
N HIS A 135 3.07 4.49 11.20
CA HIS A 135 2.43 5.58 11.92
C HIS A 135 1.26 5.01 12.74
N VAL A 136 1.49 4.78 14.03
CA VAL A 136 0.45 4.22 14.92
C VAL A 136 -0.55 5.32 15.30
N TYR A 137 -1.84 5.11 15.02
CA TYR A 137 -2.91 6.07 15.35
C TYR A 137 -3.87 5.58 16.44
N GLN A 138 -4.59 6.55 17.03
CA GLN A 138 -5.76 6.35 17.88
C GLN A 138 -6.94 7.16 17.33
N GLU A 139 -8.05 7.24 18.06
CA GLU A 139 -9.21 8.06 17.66
C GLU A 139 -8.80 9.52 17.39
N GLY A 140 -9.26 10.06 16.27
CA GLY A 140 -8.97 11.44 15.85
C GLY A 140 -8.60 11.53 14.38
N VAL A 141 -7.84 12.57 14.04
CA VAL A 141 -7.32 12.78 12.69
C VAL A 141 -6.15 11.84 12.45
N VAL A 142 -6.27 10.97 11.45
CA VAL A 142 -5.25 9.96 11.10
C VAL A 142 -4.30 10.46 10.01
N TYR A 143 -4.82 11.22 9.05
CA TYR A 143 -4.08 11.77 7.92
C TYR A 143 -4.58 13.19 7.66
N ASP A 144 -3.64 14.13 7.51
CA ASP A 144 -3.91 15.53 7.18
C ASP A 144 -2.74 16.05 6.34
N LYS A 145 -2.83 15.92 5.02
CA LYS A 145 -1.80 16.41 4.07
C LYS A 145 -2.48 16.99 2.83
N GLY A 146 -2.17 18.25 2.53
CA GLY A 146 -2.68 18.90 1.30
C GLY A 146 -4.20 19.12 1.29
N GLY A 147 -4.84 19.17 2.46
CA GLY A 147 -6.28 19.30 2.61
C GLY A 147 -7.07 18.00 2.44
N LEU A 148 -6.37 16.86 2.35
CA LEU A 148 -6.93 15.51 2.52
C LEU A 148 -6.67 15.03 3.94
#